data_AF-W2JRV9-F1
#
_entry.id   AF-W2JRV9-F1
#
_cell.length_a   1.000
_cell.length_b   1.000
_cell.length_c   1.000
_cell.angle_alpha   90.00
_cell.angle_beta   90.00
_cell.angle_gamma   90.00
#
_symmetry.space_group_name_H-M   'P 1'
#
loop_
_entity.id
_entity.type
_entity.pdbx_description
1 polymer ?
#
loop_
_entity_poly.entity_id
_entity_poly.type
_entity_poly.pdbx_seq_one_letter_code
_entity_poly.pdbx_strand_id
1 'polypeptide(L)'
;MKLPIAILAVGLSTTVITGTEFCGEWNSTETSDYILYNNLWGAFDDPNGSQCTGLDSVDGSTIAWHMRYNWAGTPYQVKSFPNAALKFDPVQLLNVTSIPAIIEYEFECSENTIANVAFDLFTRSTIDGAVEYEVMVWPAALGGALPLSTS
;
A
#
# COMPACT_ATOMS: atom_id res chain seq x y z
N MET A 1 -0.64 37.48 41.87
CA MET A 1 -0.82 37.94 40.47
C MET A 1 -0.46 36.76 39.57
N LYS A 2 -1.44 36.05 39.02
CA LYS A 2 -1.23 34.84 38.19
C LYS A 2 -1.23 35.27 36.72
N LEU A 3 -0.10 35.12 36.02
CA LEU A 3 -0.02 35.31 34.57
C LEU A 3 -0.64 34.10 33.86
N PRO A 4 -1.47 34.28 32.81
CA PRO A 4 -1.90 33.19 31.97
C PRO A 4 -0.81 32.88 30.93
N ILE A 5 -0.45 31.59 30.83
CA ILE A 5 0.35 31.06 29.72
C ILE A 5 -0.59 30.89 28.53
N ALA A 6 -0.31 31.59 27.43
CA ALA A 6 -0.98 31.37 26.15
C ALA A 6 -0.33 30.18 25.45
N ILE A 7 -1.08 29.09 25.28
CA ILE A 7 -0.71 27.97 24.43
C ILE A 7 -1.10 28.35 23.00
N LEU A 8 -0.13 28.61 22.13
CA LEU A 8 -0.38 28.66 20.69
C LEU A 8 -0.60 27.22 20.19
N ALA A 9 -1.85 26.88 19.86
CA ALA A 9 -2.13 25.71 19.05
C ALA A 9 -1.71 26.01 17.60
N VAL A 10 -0.62 25.39 17.15
CA VAL A 10 -0.29 25.34 15.72
C VAL A 10 -1.22 24.29 15.12
N GLY A 11 -2.25 24.73 14.41
CA GLY A 11 -3.12 23.83 13.67
C GLY A 11 -2.35 23.21 12.51
N LEU A 12 -2.10 21.90 12.55
CA LEU A 12 -1.70 21.15 11.36
C LEU A 12 -2.86 21.23 10.36
N SER A 13 -2.66 21.93 9.25
CA SER A 13 -3.62 21.95 8.15
C SER A 13 -3.31 20.75 7.25
N THR A 14 -3.96 19.63 7.49
CA THR A 14 -3.93 18.50 6.55
C THR A 14 -4.78 18.87 5.34
N THR A 15 -4.18 18.82 4.15
CA THR A 15 -4.93 19.04 2.91
C THR A 15 -5.64 17.75 2.56
N VAL A 16 -6.94 17.69 2.79
CA VAL A 16 -7.78 16.57 2.35
C VAL A 16 -7.97 16.68 0.84
N ILE A 17 -7.30 15.81 0.10
CA ILE A 17 -7.51 15.62 -1.34
C ILE A 17 -8.22 14.29 -1.49
N THR A 18 -9.55 14.31 -1.52
CA THR A 18 -10.30 13.11 -1.89
C THR A 18 -10.19 12.92 -3.41
N GLY A 19 -9.33 12.00 -3.83
CA GLY A 19 -9.35 11.48 -5.19
C GLY A 19 -10.67 10.74 -5.44
N THR A 20 -11.16 10.75 -6.67
CA THR A 20 -12.24 9.83 -7.06
C THR A 20 -11.70 8.41 -7.01
N GLU A 21 -12.48 7.48 -6.43
CA GLU A 21 -12.13 6.06 -6.46
C GLU A 21 -11.97 5.59 -7.91
N PHE A 22 -11.01 4.69 -8.12
CA PHE A 22 -10.80 4.02 -9.38
C PHE A 22 -10.86 2.51 -9.19
N CYS A 23 -11.57 1.83 -10.09
CA CYS A 23 -11.86 0.40 -9.99
C CYS A 23 -11.29 -0.42 -11.15
N GLY A 24 -10.62 0.22 -12.12
CA GLY A 24 -9.99 -0.47 -13.25
C GLY A 24 -8.78 -1.28 -12.82
N GLU A 25 -8.51 -2.38 -13.52
CA GLU A 25 -7.45 -3.35 -13.21
C GLU A 25 -6.07 -2.70 -13.01
N TRP A 26 -5.73 -1.77 -13.90
CA TRP A 26 -4.43 -1.08 -13.97
C TRP A 26 -4.54 0.42 -13.71
N ASN A 27 -5.66 0.87 -13.16
CA ASN A 27 -5.82 2.28 -12.83
C ASN A 27 -4.90 2.65 -11.66
N SER A 28 -4.42 3.89 -11.70
CA SER A 28 -3.61 4.49 -10.65
C SER A 28 -3.89 5.99 -10.53
N THR A 29 -3.43 6.56 -9.43
CA THR A 29 -3.29 8.01 -9.26
C THR A 29 -1.91 8.33 -8.72
N GLU A 30 -1.40 9.52 -9.02
CA GLU A 30 -0.06 9.94 -8.65
C GLU A 30 -0.08 11.12 -7.68
N THR A 31 0.84 11.08 -6.73
CA THR A 31 1.21 12.21 -5.85
C THR A 31 2.65 12.61 -6.17
N SER A 32 3.22 13.57 -5.42
CA SER A 32 4.63 13.94 -5.58
C SER A 32 5.56 12.74 -5.33
N ASP A 33 5.29 11.97 -4.28
CA ASP A 33 6.22 10.94 -3.77
C ASP A 33 5.70 9.52 -4.02
N TYR A 34 4.45 9.33 -4.40
CA TYR A 34 3.84 8.02 -4.55
C TYR A 34 3.08 7.85 -5.86
N ILE A 35 2.99 6.60 -6.33
CA ILE A 35 1.98 6.14 -7.26
C ILE A 35 1.08 5.15 -6.51
N LEU A 36 -0.21 5.45 -6.43
CA LEU A 36 -1.19 4.57 -5.81
C LEU A 36 -1.87 3.74 -6.90
N TYR A 37 -1.68 2.42 -6.86
CA TYR A 37 -2.22 1.48 -7.85
C TYR A 37 -3.40 0.68 -7.29
N ASN A 38 -4.35 0.32 -8.17
CA ASN A 38 -5.38 -0.68 -7.85
C ASN A 38 -4.82 -2.10 -8.01
N ASN A 39 -4.06 -2.33 -9.10
CA ASN A 39 -3.24 -3.51 -9.38
C ASN A 39 -4.00 -4.84 -9.19
N LEU A 40 -4.98 -5.11 -10.06
CA LEU A 40 -5.81 -6.30 -9.98
C LEU A 40 -5.27 -7.46 -10.85
N TRP A 41 -3.96 -7.72 -10.77
CA TRP A 41 -3.26 -8.66 -11.65
C TRP A 41 -3.79 -10.11 -11.61
N GLY A 42 -4.45 -10.50 -10.51
CA GLY A 42 -5.03 -11.83 -10.31
C GLY A 42 -6.56 -11.86 -10.46
N ALA A 43 -7.19 -10.77 -10.91
CA ALA A 43 -8.65 -10.68 -11.00
C ALA A 43 -9.27 -11.73 -11.95
N PHE A 44 -8.49 -12.27 -12.88
CA PHE A 44 -8.95 -13.34 -13.77
C PHE A 44 -9.41 -14.60 -13.02
N ASP A 45 -8.93 -14.85 -11.80
CA ASP A 45 -9.34 -16.00 -10.97
C ASP A 45 -10.74 -15.81 -10.33
N ASP A 46 -11.27 -14.58 -10.34
CA ASP A 46 -12.67 -14.31 -10.00
C ASP A 46 -13.28 -13.23 -10.92
N PRO A 47 -13.84 -13.65 -12.08
CA PRO A 47 -14.41 -12.71 -13.05
C PRO A 47 -15.61 -11.89 -12.57
N ASN A 48 -16.22 -12.26 -11.43
CA ASN A 48 -17.36 -11.52 -10.85
C ASN A 48 -16.95 -10.66 -9.64
N GLY A 49 -15.69 -10.75 -9.23
CA GLY A 49 -15.15 -9.95 -8.15
C GLY A 49 -14.91 -8.50 -8.56
N SER A 50 -14.63 -7.66 -7.57
CA SER A 50 -14.41 -6.23 -7.80
C SER A 50 -13.53 -5.63 -6.71
N GLN A 51 -12.82 -4.56 -7.07
CA GLN A 51 -12.08 -3.74 -6.12
C GLN A 51 -11.97 -2.30 -6.63
N CYS A 52 -12.08 -1.34 -5.71
CA CYS A 52 -11.83 0.07 -5.96
C CYS A 52 -10.83 0.61 -4.93
N THR A 53 -9.95 1.50 -5.38
CA THR A 53 -8.93 2.18 -4.56
C THR A 53 -9.12 3.68 -4.68
N GLY A 54 -8.90 4.42 -3.58
CA GLY A 54 -9.04 5.87 -3.54
C GLY A 54 -7.96 6.53 -2.69
N LEU A 55 -7.51 7.71 -3.12
CA LEU A 55 -6.61 8.57 -2.36
C LEU A 55 -7.42 9.46 -1.42
N ASP A 56 -7.08 9.49 -0.13
CA ASP A 56 -7.79 10.29 0.88
C ASP A 56 -7.09 11.60 1.20
N SER A 57 -5.76 11.54 1.40
CA SER A 57 -4.94 12.74 1.66
C SER A 57 -3.45 12.49 1.46
N VAL A 58 -2.70 13.59 1.35
CA VAL A 58 -1.24 13.61 1.33
C VAL A 58 -0.77 14.75 2.25
N ASP A 59 0.13 14.43 3.18
CA ASP A 59 0.78 15.39 4.06
C ASP A 59 2.29 15.07 4.15
N GLY A 60 3.11 15.84 3.42
CA GLY A 60 4.53 15.54 3.26
C GLY A 60 4.75 14.15 2.68
N SER A 61 5.57 13.34 3.36
CA SER A 61 5.84 11.94 3.00
C SER A 61 4.77 10.95 3.49
N THR A 62 3.64 11.43 4.02
CA THR A 62 2.56 10.59 4.52
C THR A 62 1.43 10.55 3.49
N ILE A 63 1.07 9.34 3.06
CA ILE A 63 -0.06 9.08 2.17
C ILE A 63 -1.15 8.33 2.94
N ALA A 64 -2.40 8.80 2.85
CA ALA A 64 -3.57 8.09 3.33
C ALA A 64 -4.46 7.71 2.15
N TRP A 65 -4.89 6.46 2.12
CA TRP A 65 -5.69 5.89 1.04
C TRP A 65 -6.51 4.71 1.57
N HIS A 66 -7.52 4.32 0.80
CA HIS A 66 -8.36 3.17 1.11
C HIS A 66 -8.52 2.26 -0.10
N MET A 67 -8.94 1.03 0.18
CA MET A 67 -9.52 0.16 -0.83
C MET A 67 -10.75 -0.54 -0.27
N ARG A 68 -11.66 -0.89 -1.18
CA ARG A 68 -12.77 -1.79 -0.88
C ARG A 68 -12.78 -2.90 -1.93
N TYR A 69 -13.09 -4.10 -1.50
CA TYR A 69 -13.07 -5.27 -2.36
C TYR A 69 -14.24 -6.20 -2.10
N ASN A 70 -14.57 -6.98 -3.10
CA ASN A 70 -15.40 -8.17 -3.01
C ASN A 70 -14.78 -9.22 -3.92
N TRP A 71 -14.05 -10.16 -3.30
CA TRP A 71 -13.37 -11.23 -4.01
C TRP A 71 -13.87 -12.58 -3.54
N ALA A 72 -14.14 -13.45 -4.51
CA ALA A 72 -14.28 -14.88 -4.37
C ALA A 72 -13.13 -15.55 -5.14
N GLY A 73 -13.38 -16.71 -5.76
CA GLY A 73 -12.39 -17.44 -6.54
C GLY A 73 -11.64 -18.51 -5.74
N THR A 74 -10.49 -18.92 -6.26
CA THR A 74 -9.69 -20.00 -5.70
C THR A 74 -9.05 -19.57 -4.36
N PRO A 75 -9.20 -20.35 -3.27
CA PRO A 75 -8.49 -20.07 -2.03
C PRO A 75 -6.98 -19.96 -2.24
N TYR A 76 -6.35 -19.02 -1.54
CA TYR A 76 -4.90 -18.73 -1.59
C TYR A 76 -4.37 -18.20 -2.93
N GLN A 77 -5.21 -18.03 -3.95
CA GLN A 77 -4.82 -17.29 -5.16
C GLN A 77 -5.02 -15.79 -4.92
N VAL A 78 -3.92 -15.04 -5.00
CA VAL A 78 -3.94 -13.58 -4.85
C VAL A 78 -4.71 -12.96 -6.02
N LYS A 79 -5.60 -12.01 -5.71
CA LYS A 79 -6.44 -11.33 -6.72
C LYS A 79 -5.88 -9.97 -7.13
N SER A 80 -5.21 -9.30 -6.20
CA SER A 80 -4.73 -7.94 -6.37
C SER A 80 -3.63 -7.63 -5.37
N PHE A 81 -2.90 -6.54 -5.62
CA PHE A 81 -2.00 -5.93 -4.65
C PHE A 81 -2.08 -4.40 -4.76
N PRO A 82 -3.19 -3.79 -4.30
CA PRO A 82 -3.30 -2.33 -4.28
C PRO A 82 -2.22 -1.77 -3.35
N ASN A 83 -1.43 -0.83 -3.85
CA ASN A 83 -0.24 -0.38 -3.14
C ASN A 83 0.13 1.07 -3.46
N ALA A 84 0.71 1.75 -2.47
CA ALA A 84 1.37 3.03 -2.64
C ALA A 84 2.86 2.81 -2.90
N ALA A 85 3.27 2.86 -4.17
CA ALA A 85 4.65 2.70 -4.58
C ALA A 85 5.41 4.03 -4.43
N LEU A 86 6.49 4.03 -3.66
CA LEU A 86 7.38 5.19 -3.53
C LEU A 86 8.06 5.49 -4.87
N LYS A 87 8.09 6.77 -5.25
CA LYS A 87 8.86 7.30 -6.37
C LYS A 87 10.27 7.66 -5.88
N PHE A 88 11.27 6.94 -6.37
CA PHE A 88 12.66 7.22 -6.05
C PHE A 88 13.57 6.70 -7.15
N ASP A 89 14.76 7.29 -7.27
CA ASP A 89 15.80 6.74 -8.13
C ASP A 89 16.36 5.46 -7.51
N PRO A 90 16.53 4.36 -8.27
CA PRO A 90 17.09 3.13 -7.73
C PRO A 90 18.44 3.36 -7.06
N VAL A 91 18.57 2.89 -5.81
CA VAL A 91 19.78 3.01 -5.00
C VAL A 91 20.43 1.64 -4.81
N GLN A 92 21.75 1.57 -4.92
CA GLN A 92 22.48 0.35 -4.55
C GLN A 92 22.34 0.09 -3.05
N LEU A 93 22.02 -1.16 -2.67
CA LEU A 93 21.79 -1.53 -1.27
C LEU A 93 22.93 -1.11 -0.33
N LEU A 94 24.20 -1.18 -0.78
CA LEU A 94 25.35 -0.77 0.03
C LEU A 94 25.36 0.72 0.42
N ASN A 95 24.59 1.55 -0.28
CA ASN A 95 24.47 2.99 -0.06
C ASN A 95 23.21 3.36 0.73
N VAL A 96 22.35 2.38 1.03
CA VAL A 96 21.14 2.60 1.83
C VAL A 96 21.52 2.64 3.30
N THR A 97 21.32 3.78 3.95
CA THR A 97 21.57 3.95 5.39
C THR A 97 20.35 3.59 6.23
N SER A 98 19.15 3.95 5.77
CA SER A 98 17.88 3.61 6.41
C SER A 98 16.71 3.71 5.42
N ILE A 99 15.66 2.95 5.70
CA ILE A 99 14.35 3.06 5.03
C ILE A 99 13.29 3.12 6.14
N PRO A 100 13.11 4.28 6.81
CA PRO A 100 12.08 4.41 7.83
C PRO A 100 10.70 4.31 7.17
N ALA A 101 9.90 3.33 7.59
CA ALA A 101 8.55 3.13 7.11
C ALA A 101 7.60 2.87 8.27
N ILE A 102 6.43 3.49 8.22
CA ILE A 102 5.33 3.28 9.17
C ILE A 102 4.10 2.97 8.33
N ILE A 103 3.35 1.95 8.74
CA ILE A 103 2.04 1.64 8.18
C ILE A 103 1.05 1.54 9.34
N GLU A 104 0.04 2.39 9.28
CA GLU A 104 -1.11 2.38 10.18
C GLU A 104 -2.33 2.07 9.31
N TYR A 105 -3.14 1.11 9.72
CA TYR A 105 -4.30 0.68 8.95
C TYR A 105 -5.40 0.15 9.85
N GLU A 106 -6.63 0.31 9.39
CA GLU A 106 -7.80 -0.39 9.89
C GLU A 106 -8.26 -1.33 8.77
N PHE A 107 -8.59 -2.58 9.11
CA PHE A 107 -8.99 -3.59 8.14
C PHE A 107 -10.33 -4.20 8.55
N GLU A 108 -11.40 -3.66 7.97
CA GLU A 108 -12.74 -4.22 8.12
C GLU A 108 -12.94 -5.33 7.09
N CYS A 109 -13.17 -6.56 7.55
CA CYS A 109 -13.27 -7.71 6.67
C CYS A 109 -14.26 -8.76 7.16
N SER A 110 -14.72 -9.61 6.23
CA SER A 110 -15.53 -10.78 6.59
C SER A 110 -14.68 -11.84 7.30
N GLU A 111 -15.32 -12.68 8.12
CA GLU A 111 -14.63 -13.74 8.89
C GLU A 111 -13.79 -14.70 8.04
N ASN A 112 -14.14 -14.86 6.75
CA ASN A 112 -13.47 -15.77 5.83
C ASN A 112 -12.42 -15.08 4.95
N THR A 113 -12.05 -13.84 5.26
CA THR A 113 -11.06 -13.10 4.48
C THR A 113 -9.67 -13.71 4.65
N ILE A 114 -9.05 -14.07 3.53
CA ILE A 114 -7.64 -14.47 3.45
C ILE A 114 -6.88 -13.35 2.77
N ALA A 115 -6.06 -12.61 3.52
CA ALA A 115 -5.33 -11.45 3.03
C ALA A 115 -4.04 -11.23 3.83
N ASN A 116 -3.14 -10.40 3.30
CA ASN A 116 -2.01 -9.89 4.06
C ASN A 116 -2.02 -8.36 4.04
N VAL A 117 -1.20 -7.79 4.92
CA VAL A 117 -0.69 -6.43 4.75
C VAL A 117 0.81 -6.56 4.66
N ALA A 118 1.42 -5.99 3.62
CA ALA A 118 2.83 -6.22 3.31
C ALA A 118 3.52 -4.99 2.73
N PHE A 119 4.79 -4.82 3.10
CA PHE A 119 5.77 -4.12 2.27
C PHE A 119 6.33 -5.11 1.26
N ASP A 120 6.56 -4.64 0.04
CA ASP A 120 7.08 -5.45 -1.06
C ASP A 120 8.21 -4.68 -1.77
N LEU A 121 9.41 -5.26 -1.78
CA LEU A 121 10.63 -4.63 -2.26
C LEU A 121 11.31 -5.53 -3.29
N PHE A 122 11.78 -4.91 -4.36
CA PHE A 122 12.45 -5.62 -5.46
C PHE A 122 13.89 -5.16 -5.62
N THR A 123 14.76 -6.11 -5.96
CA THR A 123 16.17 -5.84 -6.26
C THR A 123 16.58 -6.46 -7.58
N ARG A 124 17.58 -5.85 -8.22
CA ARG A 124 18.14 -6.23 -9.51
C ARG A 124 19.59 -5.75 -9.60
N SER A 125 20.41 -6.48 -10.33
CA SER A 125 21.84 -6.17 -10.51
C SER A 125 22.12 -4.92 -11.36
N THR A 126 21.17 -4.49 -12.20
CA THR A 126 21.30 -3.28 -13.04
C THR A 126 19.97 -2.53 -13.12
N ILE A 127 20.01 -1.23 -13.40
CA ILE A 127 18.79 -0.36 -13.44
C ILE A 127 17.79 -0.84 -14.49
N ASP A 128 18.22 -1.43 -15.60
CA ASP A 128 17.31 -1.93 -16.65
C ASP A 128 17.19 -3.47 -16.64
N GLY A 129 17.75 -4.11 -15.61
CA GLY A 129 17.73 -5.56 -15.46
C GLY A 129 16.39 -6.10 -14.99
N ALA A 130 16.21 -7.41 -15.19
CA ALA A 130 15.12 -8.16 -14.58
C ALA A 130 15.24 -8.13 -13.04
N VAL A 131 14.09 -8.20 -12.36
CA VAL A 131 14.04 -8.43 -10.92
C VAL A 131 14.66 -9.79 -10.59
N GLU A 132 15.55 -9.81 -9.61
CA GLU A 132 16.26 -11.01 -9.15
C GLU A 132 15.79 -11.48 -7.78
N TYR A 133 15.45 -10.54 -6.89
CA TYR A 133 14.90 -10.84 -5.58
C TYR A 133 13.70 -9.96 -5.27
N GLU A 134 12.71 -10.59 -4.65
CA GLU A 134 11.55 -9.99 -4.00
C GLU A 134 11.69 -10.22 -2.50
N VAL A 135 11.53 -9.16 -1.70
CA VAL A 135 11.60 -9.20 -0.25
C VAL A 135 10.33 -8.58 0.29
N MET A 136 9.48 -9.42 0.86
CA MET A 136 8.26 -8.97 1.53
C MET A 136 8.41 -8.96 3.04
N VAL A 137 7.82 -7.95 3.69
CA VAL A 137 7.67 -7.89 5.14
C VAL A 137 6.19 -7.78 5.44
N TRP A 138 5.61 -8.76 6.15
CA TRP A 138 4.16 -8.83 6.38
C TRP A 138 3.82 -8.46 7.82
N PRO A 139 3.42 -7.20 8.11
CA PRO A 139 2.86 -6.82 9.40
C PRO A 139 1.62 -7.62 9.81
N ALA A 140 0.86 -8.16 8.85
CA ALA A 140 -0.28 -9.02 9.14
C ALA A 140 -0.47 -10.13 8.10
N ALA A 141 -0.97 -11.26 8.59
CA ALA A 141 -1.51 -12.37 7.82
C ALA A 141 -2.88 -12.73 8.40
N LEU A 142 -3.93 -12.58 7.59
CA LEU A 142 -5.33 -12.75 7.97
C LEU A 142 -5.88 -14.03 7.35
N GLY A 143 -6.77 -14.72 8.06
CA GLY A 143 -7.49 -15.90 7.55
C GLY A 143 -6.61 -17.06 7.08
N GLY A 144 -5.37 -17.15 7.54
CA GLY A 144 -4.42 -18.19 7.12
C GLY A 144 -3.67 -17.87 5.83
N ALA A 145 -3.56 -16.60 5.43
CA ALA A 145 -2.66 -16.19 4.35
C ALA A 145 -1.22 -16.64 4.63
N LEU A 146 -0.52 -17.13 3.59
CA LEU A 146 0.84 -17.67 3.71
C LEU A 146 1.77 -17.00 2.69
N PRO A 147 3.02 -16.72 3.07
CA PRO A 147 4.05 -16.32 2.11
C PRO A 147 4.41 -17.49 1.19
N LEU A 148 5.04 -17.19 0.06
CA LEU A 148 5.63 -18.23 -0.79
C LEU A 148 6.70 -18.99 0.01
N SER A 149 6.58 -20.32 0.04
CA SER A 149 7.52 -21.23 0.69
C SER A 149 7.70 -22.47 -0.19
N THR A 150 8.90 -23.03 -0.20
CA THR A 150 9.22 -24.31 -0.87
C THR A 150 9.18 -25.50 0.10
N SER A 151 8.86 -25.26 1.37
CA SER A 151 8.90 -26.23 2.47
C SER A 151 7.61 -26.20 3.28
#